data_AF-A0AAD7TB82-F1
#
_entry.id   AF-A0AAD7TB82-F1
#
_cell.length_a   1.000
_cell.length_b   1.000
_cell.length_c   1.000
_cell.angle_alpha   90.00
_cell.angle_beta   90.00
_cell.angle_gamma   90.00
#
_symmetry.space_group_name_H-M   'P 1'
#
loop_
_entity.id
_entity.type
_entity.pdbx_description
1 polymer ?
#
loop_
_entity_poly.entity_id
_entity_poly.type
_entity_poly.pdbx_seq_one_letter_code
_entity_poly.pdbx_strand_id
1 'polypeptide(L)'
;MHYRCNSAARDNLSHRFPYFVSEAVDVRMVAVYNPSCTVVFTLATMAEDVEVLAEEVSEEYKRNLVETVEDLRRSNAALQAETKMFELFIRRQEAKDGSSLSDGPGGAFQLDMGMCCGRKARLAQEKHRLTMEQKCDVAEREYDAVRADLQTLRHSSERLLHSHKATLEEAEIRLMEVKKASYEFDRDVAKVVREKNGIVMDAEKVVRYMMDRMKAKEALIEKLRLKKGALRVQKRKLEMQLRQKEEVGEARHHVDFQQLKIKNTQYLQKIGTLNQDLLRLKLLAGSTQQILHSHKSKLQQLIRESKSLSNEISSRDDILAKMDQETLQAEHECAEAEAVNTQLRRQLESFSVPPLLDYIKAKSVHGELEQTLHSWERKVDIAEMTLRNHTKALEKLTLRPDAVTPPY
;
A
#
# COMPACT_ATOMS: atom_id res chain seq x y z
N MET A 1 54.30 -16.62 57.25
CA MET A 1 55.08 -15.36 57.34
C MET A 1 54.92 -14.67 56.00
N HIS A 2 53.90 -13.84 55.75
CA HIS A 2 53.71 -12.43 56.14
C HIS A 2 54.97 -11.55 56.02
N TYR A 3 54.72 -10.28 55.66
CA TYR A 3 55.58 -9.09 55.50
C TYR A 3 55.88 -8.70 54.03
N ARG A 4 55.63 -7.46 53.55
CA ARG A 4 54.87 -6.29 54.04
C ARG A 4 54.81 -5.26 52.90
N CYS A 5 53.65 -4.63 52.71
CA CYS A 5 53.51 -3.34 52.01
C CYS A 5 54.21 -2.21 52.81
N ASN A 6 54.73 -1.22 52.08
CA ASN A 6 54.92 0.20 52.44
C ASN A 6 55.01 0.93 51.08
N SER A 7 54.13 1.84 50.64
CA SER A 7 53.56 3.06 51.24
C SER A 7 54.63 3.97 51.85
N ALA A 8 55.13 4.92 51.03
CA ALA A 8 55.41 6.31 51.37
C ALA A 8 56.30 6.94 50.28
N ALA A 9 55.76 7.91 49.55
CA ALA A 9 56.43 9.16 49.15
C ALA A 9 55.49 9.94 48.24
N ARG A 10 54.68 10.77 48.90
CA ARG A 10 54.00 11.93 48.35
C ARG A 10 55.03 13.04 48.09
N ASP A 11 54.62 13.97 47.24
CA ASP A 11 55.14 15.34 47.09
C ASP A 11 56.36 15.53 46.19
N ASN A 12 56.08 15.99 44.97
CA ASN A 12 56.64 17.21 44.37
C ASN A 12 56.56 17.12 42.84
N LEU A 13 55.57 17.79 42.24
CA LEU A 13 55.67 18.39 40.91
C LEU A 13 54.55 19.41 40.76
N SER A 14 54.86 20.62 41.21
CA SER A 14 54.10 21.84 40.95
C SER A 14 54.44 22.39 39.57
N HIS A 15 53.43 23.01 38.95
CA HIS A 15 53.44 23.86 37.76
C HIS A 15 53.59 23.17 36.40
N ARG A 16 52.49 23.14 35.61
CA ARG A 16 52.10 24.24 34.69
C ARG A 16 50.99 23.77 33.73
N PHE A 17 49.72 24.07 33.99
CA PHE A 17 48.66 24.18 32.95
C PHE A 17 47.55 25.12 33.45
N PRO A 18 46.98 26.00 32.61
CA PRO A 18 46.16 27.12 33.04
C PRO A 18 44.66 26.80 33.15
N TYR A 19 44.09 27.28 34.25
CA TYR A 19 42.73 27.74 34.53
C TYR A 19 41.64 27.58 33.45
N PHE A 20 40.65 26.73 33.72
CA PHE A 20 39.27 26.91 33.27
C PHE A 20 38.54 27.74 34.34
N VAL A 21 38.12 28.95 33.96
CA VAL A 21 37.24 29.80 34.77
C VAL A 21 35.79 29.42 34.43
N SER A 22 35.02 28.98 35.42
CA SER A 22 33.57 28.88 35.33
C SER A 22 32.97 30.28 35.42
N GLU A 23 32.49 30.81 34.31
CA GLU A 23 31.66 32.02 34.29
C GLU A 23 30.23 31.68 34.73
N ALA A 24 29.84 32.21 35.89
CA ALA A 24 28.46 32.30 36.33
C ALA A 24 27.75 33.40 35.52
N VAL A 25 26.68 33.05 34.81
CA VAL A 25 25.85 34.01 34.09
C VAL A 25 24.82 34.59 35.05
N ASP A 26 25.03 35.86 35.39
CA ASP A 26 24.16 36.69 36.24
C ASP A 26 22.96 37.18 35.39
N VAL A 27 21.77 36.62 35.62
CA VAL A 27 20.53 37.06 34.95
C VAL A 27 19.88 38.16 35.79
N ARG A 28 20.15 39.42 35.45
CA ARG A 28 19.42 40.57 36.00
C ARG A 28 18.06 40.71 35.31
N MET A 29 16.99 40.33 36.02
CA MET A 29 15.63 40.77 35.69
C MET A 29 15.49 42.27 35.94
N VAL A 30 15.11 43.03 34.91
CA VAL A 30 14.72 44.44 35.03
C VAL A 30 13.23 44.49 35.35
N ALA A 31 12.88 44.80 36.59
CA ALA A 31 11.52 45.08 37.01
C ALA A 31 11.16 46.52 36.62
N VAL A 32 10.16 46.67 35.74
CA VAL A 32 9.54 47.95 35.40
C VAL A 32 8.49 48.28 36.46
N TYR A 33 8.75 49.30 37.27
CA TYR A 33 7.84 49.81 38.28
C TYR A 33 6.94 50.89 37.65
N ASN A 34 5.62 50.76 37.77
CA ASN A 34 4.66 51.81 37.43
C ASN A 34 3.68 51.98 38.61
N PRO A 35 3.58 53.16 39.25
CA PRO A 35 2.93 53.30 40.53
C PRO A 35 1.54 53.95 40.41
N SER A 36 0.48 53.21 40.75
CA SER A 36 -0.77 53.83 41.19
C SER A 36 -1.77 52.79 41.72
N CYS A 37 -2.40 53.16 42.84
CA CYS A 37 -3.54 52.53 43.53
C CYS A 37 -3.24 51.40 44.54
N THR A 38 -2.97 51.86 45.76
CA THR A 38 -3.38 51.25 47.02
C THR A 38 -4.84 50.78 47.00
N VAL A 39 -5.08 49.47 47.14
CA VAL A 39 -6.20 48.91 47.90
C VAL A 39 -5.71 47.63 48.58
N VAL A 40 -5.36 47.73 49.86
CA VAL A 40 -5.26 46.59 50.76
C VAL A 40 -6.67 46.39 51.31
N PHE A 41 -7.38 45.36 50.87
CA PHE A 41 -8.36 44.61 51.68
C PHE A 41 -8.79 43.36 50.88
N THR A 42 -8.77 42.22 51.56
CA THR A 42 -9.37 40.91 51.21
C THR A 42 -8.85 40.14 49.98
N LEU A 43 -7.73 39.42 50.13
CA LEU A 43 -7.45 38.16 49.39
C LEU A 43 -6.90 37.05 50.31
N ALA A 44 -7.07 37.17 51.64
CA ALA A 44 -6.75 36.09 52.58
C ALA A 44 -7.76 34.93 52.53
N THR A 45 -8.88 35.08 51.81
CA THR A 45 -9.89 34.04 51.61
C THR A 45 -9.85 33.40 50.22
N MET A 46 -8.84 33.72 49.39
CA MET A 46 -8.56 33.01 48.13
C MET A 46 -7.23 32.23 48.21
N ALA A 47 -6.52 32.29 49.34
CA ALA A 47 -5.28 31.53 49.54
C ALA A 47 -5.55 30.06 49.84
N GLU A 48 -6.66 29.73 50.53
CA GLU A 48 -7.05 28.34 50.81
C GLU A 48 -7.70 27.65 49.61
N ASP A 49 -8.28 28.40 48.66
CA ASP A 49 -8.83 27.85 47.41
C ASP A 49 -7.76 27.69 46.30
N VAL A 50 -6.58 28.30 46.43
CA VAL A 50 -5.46 28.12 45.48
C VAL A 50 -4.60 26.91 45.84
N GLU A 51 -4.51 26.56 47.13
CA GLU A 51 -3.78 25.35 47.57
C GLU A 51 -4.54 24.06 47.20
N VAL A 52 -5.87 24.08 47.19
CA VAL A 52 -6.70 22.92 46.78
C VAL A 52 -6.83 22.79 45.25
N LEU A 53 -6.61 23.87 44.49
CA LEU A 53 -6.57 23.81 43.01
C LEU A 53 -5.18 23.42 42.44
N ALA A 54 -4.14 23.34 43.28
CA ALA A 54 -2.81 22.91 42.86
C ALA A 54 -2.64 21.36 42.82
N GLU A 55 -3.45 20.62 43.58
CA GLU A 55 -3.36 19.15 43.67
C GLU A 55 -4.19 18.40 42.61
N GLU A 56 -5.07 19.08 41.86
CA GLU A 56 -5.79 18.50 40.72
C GLU A 56 -5.28 19.01 39.35
N VAL A 57 -3.99 19.33 39.25
CA VAL A 57 -3.34 19.32 37.93
C VAL A 57 -3.29 17.87 37.48
N SER A 58 -4.25 17.48 36.62
CA SER A 58 -4.38 16.14 36.03
C SER A 58 -3.00 15.55 35.77
N GLU A 59 -2.74 14.33 36.26
CA GLU A 59 -1.48 13.61 36.00
C GLU A 59 -1.14 13.55 34.50
N GLU A 60 -2.14 13.66 33.65
CA GLU A 60 -2.01 13.82 32.20
C GLU A 60 -1.33 15.14 31.80
N TYR A 61 -1.65 16.27 32.45
CA TYR A 61 -1.00 17.56 32.22
C TYR A 61 0.46 17.55 32.65
N LYS A 62 0.79 16.91 33.78
CA LYS A 62 2.18 16.75 34.22
C LYS A 62 2.98 15.90 33.23
N ARG A 63 2.41 14.80 32.71
CA ARG A 63 3.04 13.97 31.66
C ARG A 63 3.24 14.76 30.36
N ASN A 64 2.22 15.49 29.91
CA ASN A 64 2.31 16.34 28.71
C ASN A 64 3.39 17.43 28.86
N LEU A 65 3.55 17.99 30.06
CA LEU A 65 4.59 18.96 30.35
C LEU A 65 5.99 18.33 30.31
N VAL A 66 6.17 17.13 30.84
CA VAL A 66 7.44 16.40 30.76
C VAL A 66 7.80 16.08 29.30
N GLU A 67 6.84 15.60 28.51
CA GLU A 67 7.03 15.30 27.09
C GLU A 67 7.42 16.55 26.29
N THR A 68 6.72 17.66 26.49
CA THR A 68 7.05 18.93 25.82
C THR A 68 8.43 19.47 26.22
N VAL A 69 8.85 19.32 27.48
CA VAL A 69 10.19 19.69 27.93
C VAL A 69 11.26 18.81 27.29
N GLU A 70 11.01 17.50 27.15
CA GLU A 70 11.93 16.59 26.45
C GLU A 70 12.05 16.94 24.97
N ASP A 71 10.94 17.24 24.29
CA ASP A 71 10.95 17.64 22.89
C ASP A 71 11.65 18.98 22.67
N LEU A 72 11.45 19.95 23.57
CA LEU A 72 12.21 21.20 23.55
C LEU A 72 13.71 20.98 23.79
N ARG A 73 14.09 20.04 24.66
CA ARG A 73 15.51 19.67 24.86
C ARG A 73 16.11 19.05 23.59
N ARG A 74 15.38 18.13 22.94
CA ARG A 74 15.80 17.51 21.66
C ARG A 74 15.93 18.57 20.56
N SER A 75 14.96 19.47 20.46
CA SER A 75 14.97 20.59 19.50
C SER A 75 16.14 21.54 19.75
N ASN A 76 16.39 21.93 20.99
CA ASN A 76 17.53 22.78 21.35
C ASN A 76 18.86 22.09 21.06
N ALA A 77 19.00 20.78 21.31
CA ALA A 77 20.21 20.04 20.98
C ALA A 77 20.47 20.01 19.47
N ALA A 78 19.41 19.86 18.65
CA ALA A 78 19.50 19.92 17.20
C ALA A 78 19.93 21.32 16.71
N LEU A 79 19.31 22.38 17.24
CA LEU A 79 19.68 23.77 16.93
C LEU A 79 21.11 24.09 17.34
N GLN A 80 21.58 23.58 18.48
CA GLN A 80 22.97 23.72 18.90
C GLN A 80 23.94 23.00 17.96
N ALA A 81 23.60 21.80 17.49
CA ALA A 81 24.42 21.07 16.53
C ALA A 81 24.48 21.80 15.18
N GLU A 82 23.35 22.31 14.70
CA GLU A 82 23.25 23.15 13.50
C GLU A 82 24.08 24.44 13.64
N THR A 83 23.97 25.14 14.78
CA THR A 83 24.74 26.36 15.05
C THR A 83 26.25 26.08 15.06
N LYS A 84 26.68 24.99 15.70
CA LYS A 84 28.09 24.58 15.70
C LYS A 84 28.60 24.29 14.30
N MET A 85 27.79 23.65 13.45
CA MET A 85 28.16 23.38 12.06
C MET A 85 28.34 24.68 11.28
N PHE A 86 27.43 25.66 11.43
CA PHE A 86 27.59 26.97 10.79
C PHE A 86 28.78 27.75 11.33
N GLU A 87 29.07 27.71 12.63
CA GLU A 87 30.28 28.32 13.19
C GLU A 87 31.56 27.72 12.59
N LEU A 88 31.62 26.39 12.41
CA LEU A 88 32.77 25.73 11.77
C LEU A 88 32.91 26.15 10.31
N PHE A 89 31.79 26.22 9.56
CA PHE A 89 31.78 26.69 8.19
C PHE A 89 32.31 28.12 8.07
N ILE A 90 31.84 29.03 8.92
CA ILE A 90 32.28 30.42 8.94
C ILE A 90 33.77 30.49 9.28
N ARG A 91 34.24 29.80 10.34
CA ARG A 91 35.66 29.77 10.71
C ARG A 91 36.56 29.25 9.58
N ARG A 92 36.12 28.23 8.84
CA ARG A 92 36.87 27.71 7.67
C ARG A 92 36.88 28.70 6.51
N GLN A 93 35.78 29.40 6.30
CA GLN A 93 35.68 30.43 5.25
C GLN A 93 36.57 31.63 5.59
N GLU A 94 36.55 32.11 6.83
CA GLU A 94 37.45 33.16 7.34
C GLU A 94 38.93 32.75 7.22
N ALA A 95 39.25 31.49 7.50
CA ALA A 95 40.61 30.96 7.33
C ALA A 95 41.06 30.92 5.86
N LYS A 96 40.14 30.71 4.91
CA LYS A 96 40.43 30.76 3.47
C LYS A 96 40.56 32.20 2.97
N ASP A 97 39.69 33.09 3.40
CA ASP A 97 39.70 34.50 2.98
C ASP A 97 40.89 35.27 3.59
N GLY A 98 41.31 34.91 4.82
CA GLY A 98 42.54 35.41 5.43
C GLY A 98 43.83 34.94 4.73
N SER A 99 43.77 33.88 3.93
CA SER A 99 44.89 33.39 3.10
C SER A 99 44.96 34.06 1.72
N SER A 100 43.93 34.80 1.29
CA SER A 100 43.81 35.34 -0.07
C SER A 100 44.28 36.80 -0.22
N LEU A 101 44.90 37.40 0.81
CA LEU A 101 45.44 38.77 0.74
C LEU A 101 46.92 38.89 0.34
N SER A 102 47.51 37.86 -0.26
CA SER A 102 48.80 37.99 -0.96
C SER A 102 48.82 37.23 -2.28
N ASP A 103 48.28 37.85 -3.33
CA ASP A 103 48.92 38.04 -4.65
C ASP A 103 47.88 38.23 -5.77
N GLY A 104 47.94 39.40 -6.43
CA GLY A 104 47.72 39.54 -7.88
C GLY A 104 46.28 39.70 -8.40
N PRO A 105 45.98 40.74 -9.21
CA PRO A 105 44.65 41.03 -9.73
C PRO A 105 44.41 40.43 -11.13
N GLY A 106 43.17 40.04 -11.43
CA GLY A 106 42.67 39.89 -12.81
C GLY A 106 41.72 38.73 -13.01
N GLY A 107 40.44 39.02 -13.24
CA GLY A 107 39.46 38.01 -13.64
C GLY A 107 38.02 38.50 -13.54
N ALA A 108 37.65 39.45 -14.41
CA ALA A 108 36.28 39.90 -14.57
C ALA A 108 35.38 38.75 -15.08
N PHE A 109 34.30 38.47 -14.37
CA PHE A 109 33.10 37.86 -14.95
C PHE A 109 31.89 38.72 -14.65
N GLN A 110 31.34 39.20 -15.75
CA GLN A 110 30.21 40.09 -15.94
C GLN A 110 28.92 39.30 -15.82
N LEU A 111 28.06 39.64 -14.86
CA LEU A 111 26.62 39.48 -15.02
C LEU A 111 25.87 40.71 -14.49
N ASP A 112 25.27 41.34 -15.49
CA ASP A 112 24.27 42.39 -15.54
C ASP A 112 23.19 42.32 -14.45
N MET A 113 23.01 43.41 -13.70
CA MET A 113 21.71 43.77 -13.13
C MET A 113 21.63 45.28 -12.88
N GLY A 114 20.54 45.88 -13.38
CA GLY A 114 20.35 47.30 -13.58
C GLY A 114 20.45 48.18 -12.32
N MET A 115 21.15 49.30 -12.48
CA MET A 115 21.15 50.43 -11.56
C MET A 115 19.96 51.34 -11.86
N CYS A 116 18.99 51.38 -10.95
CA CYS A 116 18.16 52.56 -10.77
C CYS A 116 17.81 52.76 -9.29
N CYS A 117 18.00 54.00 -8.84
CA CYS A 117 17.51 54.60 -7.60
C CYS A 117 18.19 54.21 -6.27
N GLY A 118 19.16 55.03 -5.88
CA GLY A 118 19.40 55.32 -4.48
C GLY A 118 18.20 56.03 -3.85
N ARG A 119 17.74 55.54 -2.70
CA ARG A 119 17.25 56.27 -1.52
C ARG A 119 16.66 55.27 -0.52
N LYS A 120 17.00 55.48 0.76
CA LYS A 120 16.47 54.82 1.99
C LYS A 120 17.21 53.57 2.48
N ALA A 121 18.46 53.76 2.89
CA ALA A 121 19.09 52.93 3.91
C ALA A 121 18.50 53.30 5.30
N ARG A 122 17.34 52.72 5.63
CA ARG A 122 16.83 52.53 7.00
C ARG A 122 15.46 51.87 6.87
N LEU A 123 15.44 50.54 6.99
CA LEU A 123 14.36 49.63 7.38
C LEU A 123 14.66 48.25 6.78
N ALA A 124 14.39 47.20 7.54
CA ALA A 124 14.64 45.78 7.24
C ALA A 124 16.10 45.30 7.34
N GLN A 125 16.63 45.23 8.57
CA GLN A 125 17.49 44.10 8.92
C GLN A 125 16.59 42.87 9.14
N GLU A 126 15.91 42.43 8.07
CA GLU A 126 15.33 41.11 8.04
C GLU A 126 16.51 40.14 8.05
N LYS A 127 16.68 39.41 9.16
CA LYS A 127 17.61 38.29 9.23
C LYS A 127 17.21 37.34 8.10
N HIS A 128 17.93 37.38 6.99
CA HIS A 128 17.72 36.47 5.87
C HIS A 128 18.01 35.07 6.42
N ARG A 129 16.95 34.36 6.80
CA ARG A 129 17.06 32.95 7.18
C ARG A 129 17.49 32.21 5.93
N LEU A 130 18.60 31.49 6.02
CA LEU A 130 19.03 30.60 4.94
C LEU A 130 17.87 29.68 4.57
N THR A 131 17.65 29.51 3.27
CA THR A 131 16.67 28.53 2.78
C THR A 131 17.11 27.14 3.22
N MET A 132 16.17 26.19 3.33
CA MET A 132 16.53 24.82 3.72
C MET A 132 17.56 24.20 2.76
N GLU A 133 17.47 24.52 1.46
CA GLU A 133 18.45 24.12 0.45
C GLU A 133 19.85 24.67 0.76
N GLN A 134 19.97 25.97 1.06
CA GLN A 134 21.24 26.58 1.45
C GLN A 134 21.82 25.97 2.74
N LYS A 135 20.97 25.61 3.70
CA LYS A 135 21.40 24.94 4.93
C LYS A 135 21.92 23.53 4.65
N CYS A 136 21.26 22.79 3.77
CA CYS A 136 21.71 21.47 3.31
C CYS A 136 23.06 21.58 2.59
N ASP A 137 23.23 22.56 1.70
CA ASP A 137 24.50 22.79 0.99
C ASP A 137 25.66 23.05 1.97
N VAL A 138 25.42 23.88 2.99
CA VAL A 138 26.43 24.18 4.02
C VAL A 138 26.73 22.94 4.86
N ALA A 139 25.71 22.17 5.23
CA ALA A 139 25.88 20.92 5.96
C ALA A 139 26.68 19.88 5.16
N GLU A 140 26.41 19.73 3.87
CA GLU A 140 27.16 18.83 2.98
C GLU A 140 28.63 19.24 2.86
N ARG A 141 28.90 20.54 2.66
CA ARG A 141 30.28 21.06 2.58
C ARG A 141 31.05 20.85 3.87
N GLU A 142 30.45 21.12 5.03
CA GLU A 142 31.11 20.89 6.31
C GLU A 142 31.28 19.41 6.61
N TYR A 143 30.32 18.58 6.22
CA TYR A 143 30.44 17.14 6.34
C TYR A 143 31.65 16.62 5.54
N ASP A 144 31.81 17.05 4.28
CA ASP A 144 32.94 16.68 3.44
C ASP A 144 34.27 17.24 3.97
N ALA A 145 34.27 18.47 4.51
CA ALA A 145 35.45 19.08 5.13
C ALA A 145 35.90 18.31 6.38
N VAL A 146 34.97 18.00 7.29
CA VAL A 146 35.25 17.19 8.49
C VAL A 146 35.69 15.79 8.11
N ARG A 147 35.11 15.20 7.06
CA ARG A 147 35.52 13.90 6.55
C ARG A 147 36.96 13.93 6.02
N ALA A 148 37.34 14.98 5.29
CA ALA A 148 38.71 15.17 4.82
C ALA A 148 39.68 15.35 5.99
N ASP A 149 39.35 16.18 7.00
CA ASP A 149 40.17 16.37 8.20
C ASP A 149 40.34 15.07 8.99
N LEU A 150 39.28 14.27 9.11
CA LEU A 150 39.33 12.99 9.77
C LEU A 150 40.25 12.01 9.03
N GLN A 151 40.23 12.02 7.70
CA GLN A 151 41.16 11.24 6.90
C GLN A 151 42.60 11.72 7.09
N THR A 152 42.88 13.02 7.03
CA THR A 152 44.25 13.52 7.23
C THR A 152 44.78 13.21 8.64
N LEU A 153 43.92 13.32 9.66
CA LEU A 153 44.24 12.94 11.04
C LEU A 153 44.51 11.44 11.17
N ARG A 154 43.73 10.59 10.51
CA ARG A 154 44.00 9.13 10.46
C ARG A 154 45.37 8.85 9.84
N HIS A 155 45.66 9.41 8.66
CA HIS A 155 46.94 9.20 7.99
C HIS A 155 48.12 9.71 8.83
N SER A 156 47.99 10.87 9.49
CA SER A 156 49.06 11.40 10.34
C SER A 156 49.27 10.55 11.60
N SER A 157 48.19 10.12 12.24
CA SER A 157 48.22 9.20 13.39
C SER A 157 48.87 7.85 13.02
N GLU A 158 48.48 7.25 11.90
CA GLU A 158 49.06 6.01 11.41
C GLU A 158 50.56 6.17 11.12
N ARG A 159 50.96 7.26 10.46
CA ARG A 159 52.37 7.57 10.23
C ARG A 159 53.15 7.71 11.53
N LEU A 160 52.60 8.40 12.54
CA LEU A 160 53.21 8.53 13.86
C LEU A 160 53.34 7.17 14.55
N LEU A 161 52.28 6.35 14.53
CA LEU A 161 52.31 5.00 15.09
C LEU A 161 53.39 4.13 14.42
N HIS A 162 53.49 4.16 13.09
CA HIS A 162 54.54 3.44 12.37
C HIS A 162 55.93 3.95 12.71
N SER A 163 56.11 5.27 12.86
CA SER A 163 57.37 5.86 13.30
C SER A 163 57.75 5.39 14.70
N HIS A 164 56.82 5.44 15.66
CA HIS A 164 57.07 4.99 17.03
C HIS A 164 57.40 3.50 17.09
N LYS A 165 56.66 2.66 16.36
CA LYS A 165 56.97 1.23 16.25
C LYS A 165 58.37 0.99 15.71
N ALA A 166 58.75 1.67 14.61
CA ALA A 166 60.09 1.56 14.04
C ALA A 166 61.18 2.00 15.05
N THR A 167 60.95 3.07 15.81
CA THR A 167 61.92 3.50 16.84
C THR A 167 62.05 2.53 18.01
N LEU A 168 60.95 1.87 18.41
CA LEU A 168 60.96 0.84 19.44
C LEU A 168 61.74 -0.39 18.96
N GLU A 169 61.42 -0.90 17.77
CA GLU A 169 62.12 -2.04 17.17
C GLU A 169 63.63 -1.76 17.01
N GLU A 170 64.00 -0.55 16.58
CA GLU A 170 65.40 -0.14 16.50
C GLU A 170 66.08 -0.11 17.88
N ALA A 171 65.41 0.44 18.89
CA ALA A 171 65.94 0.49 20.26
C ALA A 171 66.12 -0.92 20.84
N GLU A 172 65.19 -1.83 20.60
CA GLU A 172 65.28 -3.24 21.01
C GLU A 172 66.47 -3.94 20.35
N ILE A 173 66.65 -3.77 19.03
CA ILE A 173 67.79 -4.32 18.30
C ILE A 173 69.10 -3.75 18.87
N ARG A 174 69.20 -2.44 19.06
CA ARG A 174 70.39 -1.80 19.65
C ARG A 174 70.69 -2.31 21.05
N LEU A 175 69.66 -2.48 21.89
CA LEU A 175 69.82 -3.02 23.25
C LEU A 175 70.38 -4.44 23.21
N MET A 176 69.85 -5.31 22.35
CA MET A 176 70.36 -6.67 22.17
C MET A 176 71.80 -6.67 21.65
N GLU A 177 72.13 -5.81 20.68
CA GLU A 177 73.49 -5.67 20.16
C GLU A 177 74.48 -5.21 21.22
N VAL A 178 74.11 -4.24 22.08
CA VAL A 178 74.95 -3.75 23.17
C VAL A 178 75.15 -4.82 24.25
N LYS A 179 74.08 -5.53 24.64
CA LYS A 179 74.20 -6.65 25.60
C LYS A 179 75.13 -7.74 25.08
N LYS A 180 74.98 -8.12 23.80
CA LYS A 180 75.87 -9.08 23.14
C LYS A 180 77.31 -8.56 23.06
N ALA A 181 77.49 -7.28 22.71
CA ALA A 181 78.79 -6.62 22.68
C ALA A 181 79.52 -6.67 24.03
N SER A 182 78.80 -6.31 25.10
CA SER A 182 79.31 -6.31 26.47
C SER A 182 79.73 -7.72 26.87
N TYR A 183 78.88 -8.71 26.63
CA TYR A 183 79.19 -10.10 26.95
C TYR A 183 80.41 -10.64 26.18
N GLU A 184 80.48 -10.38 24.86
CA GLU A 184 81.62 -10.77 24.03
C GLU A 184 82.92 -10.10 24.51
N PHE A 185 82.87 -8.80 24.82
CA PHE A 185 84.01 -8.07 25.35
C PHE A 185 84.46 -8.60 26.72
N ASP A 186 83.50 -8.86 27.61
CA ASP A 186 83.80 -9.40 28.94
C ASP A 186 84.42 -10.80 28.85
N ARG A 187 83.94 -11.64 27.92
CA ARG A 187 84.45 -12.99 27.68
C ARG A 187 85.85 -12.97 27.05
N ASP A 188 86.02 -12.22 25.97
CA ASP A 188 87.19 -12.31 25.10
C ASP A 188 88.34 -11.40 25.56
N VAL A 189 88.01 -10.29 26.23
CA VAL A 189 88.97 -9.29 26.71
C VAL A 189 89.03 -9.28 28.24
N ALA A 190 87.93 -8.96 28.94
CA ALA A 190 87.99 -8.65 30.37
C ALA A 190 88.33 -9.88 31.25
N LYS A 191 87.80 -11.06 30.95
CA LYS A 191 88.08 -12.30 31.69
C LYS A 191 89.54 -12.73 31.53
N VAL A 192 90.05 -12.68 30.30
CA VAL A 192 91.45 -13.02 29.97
C VAL A 192 92.43 -12.07 30.66
N VAL A 193 92.06 -10.80 30.84
CA VAL A 193 92.86 -9.82 31.57
C VAL A 193 92.89 -10.13 33.08
N ARG A 194 91.75 -10.49 33.66
CA ARG A 194 91.65 -10.86 35.09
C ARG A 194 92.47 -12.10 35.44
N GLU A 195 92.50 -13.09 34.55
CA GLU A 195 93.25 -14.34 34.72
C GLU A 195 94.79 -14.15 34.69
N LYS A 196 95.28 -13.04 34.11
CA LYS A 196 96.72 -12.72 33.98
C LYS A 196 97.25 -11.71 35.02
N ASN A 197 96.51 -11.44 36.10
CA ASN A 197 96.87 -10.50 37.16
C ASN A 197 97.25 -9.08 36.69
N GLY A 198 96.75 -8.65 35.53
CA GLY A 198 96.98 -7.28 35.01
C GLY A 198 98.44 -6.95 34.66
N ILE A 199 99.34 -7.95 34.60
CA ILE A 199 100.75 -7.74 34.25
C ILE A 199 100.81 -7.52 32.72
N VAL A 200 100.74 -6.24 32.35
CA VAL A 200 100.69 -5.71 30.99
C VAL A 200 99.39 -6.12 30.27
N MET A 201 98.46 -5.18 30.19
CA MET A 201 97.38 -5.23 29.19
C MET A 201 97.99 -5.59 27.84
N ASP A 202 97.60 -6.72 27.27
CA ASP A 202 97.94 -7.07 25.89
C ASP A 202 97.12 -6.14 24.99
N ALA A 203 97.58 -4.89 24.83
CA ALA A 203 96.91 -3.84 24.06
C ALA A 203 96.60 -4.33 22.64
N GLU A 204 97.40 -5.26 22.13
CA GLU A 204 97.18 -5.98 20.88
C GLU A 204 95.83 -6.70 20.83
N LYS A 205 95.38 -7.32 21.93
CA LYS A 205 94.07 -8.00 21.99
C LYS A 205 92.89 -7.04 21.94
N VAL A 206 93.00 -5.90 22.62
CA VAL A 206 91.97 -4.85 22.57
C VAL A 206 91.88 -4.26 21.17
N VAL A 207 93.03 -3.98 20.54
CA VAL A 207 93.10 -3.50 19.15
C VAL A 207 92.50 -4.53 18.19
N ARG A 208 92.84 -5.82 18.34
CA ARG A 208 92.29 -6.90 17.50
C ARG A 208 90.77 -7.02 17.63
N TYR A 209 90.24 -6.99 18.87
CA TYR A 209 88.80 -6.96 19.11
C TYR A 209 88.13 -5.77 18.41
N MET A 210 88.70 -4.56 18.52
CA MET A 210 88.17 -3.38 17.86
C MET A 210 88.20 -3.50 16.33
N MET A 211 89.30 -4.01 15.76
CA MET A 211 89.41 -4.24 14.31
C MET A 211 88.39 -5.26 13.80
N ASP A 212 88.20 -6.38 14.49
CA ASP A 212 87.23 -7.41 14.09
C ASP A 212 85.79 -6.89 14.21
N ARG A 213 85.50 -6.08 15.23
CA ARG A 213 84.19 -5.42 15.40
C ARG A 213 83.93 -4.38 14.30
N MET A 214 84.93 -3.60 13.90
CA MET A 214 84.80 -2.67 12.78
C MET A 214 84.52 -3.42 11.48
N LYS A 215 85.28 -4.48 11.17
CA LYS A 215 85.03 -5.33 9.98
C LYS A 215 83.63 -5.94 9.98
N ALA A 216 83.16 -6.42 11.13
CA ALA A 216 81.80 -6.97 11.26
C ALA A 216 80.71 -5.89 11.02
N LYS A 217 80.92 -4.66 11.51
CA LYS A 217 80.03 -3.53 11.26
C LYS A 217 80.03 -3.09 9.79
N GLU A 218 81.19 -3.08 9.12
CA GLU A 218 81.29 -2.82 7.68
C GLU A 218 80.52 -3.87 6.84
N ALA A 219 80.67 -5.16 7.17
CA ALA A 219 79.91 -6.23 6.52
C ALA A 219 78.40 -6.09 6.72
N LEU A 220 77.96 -5.67 7.92
CA LEU A 220 76.56 -5.40 8.22
C LEU A 220 76.02 -4.21 7.41
N ILE A 221 76.80 -3.13 7.28
CA ILE A 221 76.43 -1.96 6.46
C ILE A 221 76.17 -2.40 5.01
N GLU A 222 77.06 -3.21 4.44
CA GLU A 222 76.92 -3.66 3.06
C GLU A 222 75.69 -4.58 2.88
N LYS A 223 75.45 -5.49 3.83
CA LYS A 223 74.22 -6.30 3.86
C LYS A 223 72.95 -5.45 3.92
N LEU A 224 72.93 -4.41 4.76
CA LEU A 224 71.79 -3.49 4.87
C LEU A 224 71.59 -2.65 3.60
N ARG A 225 72.67 -2.23 2.94
CA ARG A 225 72.60 -1.53 1.64
C ARG A 225 71.95 -2.39 0.56
N LEU A 226 72.38 -3.65 0.42
CA LEU A 226 71.78 -4.59 -0.52
C LEU A 226 70.30 -4.83 -0.22
N LYS A 227 69.94 -5.03 1.05
CA LYS A 227 68.54 -5.20 1.48
C LYS A 227 67.69 -3.97 1.17
N LYS A 228 68.22 -2.76 1.41
CA LYS A 228 67.56 -1.49 1.06
C LYS A 228 67.32 -1.38 -0.46
N GLY A 229 68.29 -1.78 -1.27
CA GLY A 229 68.17 -1.85 -2.73
C GLY A 229 67.05 -2.80 -3.16
N ALA A 230 67.04 -4.02 -2.66
CA ALA A 230 66.03 -5.04 -2.96
C ALA A 230 64.61 -4.57 -2.57
N LEU A 231 64.43 -4.01 -1.37
CA LEU A 231 63.14 -3.50 -0.90
C LEU A 231 62.65 -2.32 -1.75
N ARG A 232 63.54 -1.44 -2.24
CA ARG A 232 63.16 -0.36 -3.16
C ARG A 232 62.63 -0.90 -4.49
N VAL A 233 63.25 -1.94 -5.04
CA VAL A 233 62.78 -2.59 -6.27
C VAL A 233 61.43 -3.25 -6.05
N GLN A 234 61.27 -3.98 -4.94
CA GLN A 234 59.99 -4.62 -4.59
C GLN A 234 58.87 -3.59 -4.39
N LYS A 235 59.15 -2.48 -3.70
CA LYS A 235 58.21 -1.35 -3.55
C LYS A 235 57.75 -0.84 -4.91
N ARG A 236 58.68 -0.51 -5.81
CA ARG A 236 58.34 -0.04 -7.17
C ARG A 236 57.51 -1.04 -7.96
N LYS A 237 57.81 -2.34 -7.85
CA LYS A 237 57.03 -3.41 -8.49
C LYS A 237 55.60 -3.44 -7.96
N LEU A 238 55.40 -3.37 -6.64
CA LEU A 238 54.08 -3.36 -6.02
C LEU A 238 53.29 -2.09 -6.38
N GLU A 239 53.94 -0.93 -6.37
CA GLU A 239 53.33 0.34 -6.80
C GLU A 239 52.86 0.26 -8.26
N MET A 240 53.66 -0.32 -9.16
CA MET A 240 53.27 -0.51 -10.56
C MET A 240 52.11 -1.50 -10.71
N GLN A 241 52.11 -2.60 -9.95
CA GLN A 241 51.00 -3.57 -9.96
C GLN A 241 49.71 -2.96 -9.42
N LEU A 242 49.80 -2.10 -8.40
CA LEU A 242 48.65 -1.39 -7.86
C LEU A 242 48.06 -0.46 -8.93
N ARG A 243 48.88 0.37 -9.58
CA ARG A 243 48.45 1.26 -10.67
C ARG A 243 47.79 0.50 -11.83
N GLN A 244 48.40 -0.61 -12.27
CA GLN A 244 47.79 -1.46 -13.30
C GLN A 244 46.43 -2.00 -12.89
N LYS A 245 46.26 -2.39 -11.62
CA LYS A 245 44.96 -2.86 -11.11
C LYS A 245 43.94 -1.74 -10.97
N GLU A 246 44.37 -0.55 -10.56
CA GLU A 246 43.51 0.64 -10.47
C GLU A 246 43.02 1.06 -11.86
N GLU A 247 43.91 1.22 -12.85
CA GLU A 247 43.55 1.62 -14.21
C GLU A 247 42.63 0.61 -14.91
N VAL A 248 42.95 -0.70 -14.81
CA VAL A 248 42.12 -1.77 -15.40
C VAL A 248 40.80 -1.92 -14.65
N GLY A 249 40.81 -1.71 -13.33
CA GLY A 249 39.61 -1.74 -12.50
C GLY A 249 38.68 -0.57 -12.82
N GLU A 250 39.15 0.65 -12.73
CA GLU A 250 38.33 1.86 -12.90
C GLU A 250 37.73 1.97 -14.30
N ALA A 251 38.51 1.73 -15.35
CA ALA A 251 38.02 1.81 -16.73
C ALA A 251 36.95 0.74 -17.02
N ARG A 252 37.19 -0.51 -16.59
CA ARG A 252 36.22 -1.60 -16.79
C ARG A 252 34.95 -1.40 -15.95
N HIS A 253 35.10 -1.10 -14.66
CA HIS A 253 33.95 -0.91 -13.78
C HIS A 253 33.10 0.29 -14.21
N HIS A 254 33.72 1.37 -14.72
CA HIS A 254 32.97 2.54 -15.18
C HIS A 254 32.11 2.23 -16.42
N VAL A 255 32.70 1.58 -17.44
CA VAL A 255 31.97 1.21 -18.66
C VAL A 255 30.89 0.17 -18.37
N ASP A 256 31.19 -0.84 -17.55
CA ASP A 256 30.21 -1.87 -17.15
C ASP A 256 29.04 -1.24 -16.36
N PHE A 257 29.34 -0.29 -15.45
CA PHE A 257 28.32 0.42 -14.69
C PHE A 257 27.46 1.34 -15.58
N GLN A 258 28.07 2.07 -16.51
CA GLN A 258 27.34 2.86 -17.49
C GLN A 258 26.46 1.99 -18.38
N GLN A 259 26.97 0.85 -18.85
CA GLN A 259 26.19 -0.10 -19.64
C GLN A 259 25.00 -0.64 -18.84
N LEU A 260 25.19 -0.96 -17.57
CA LEU A 260 24.11 -1.40 -16.69
C LEU A 260 23.05 -0.30 -16.52
N LYS A 261 23.48 0.96 -16.35
CA LYS A 261 22.57 2.11 -16.26
C LYS A 261 21.76 2.29 -17.54
N ILE A 262 22.40 2.17 -18.71
CA ILE A 262 21.72 2.26 -20.01
C ILE A 262 20.69 1.14 -20.15
N LYS A 263 21.07 -0.12 -19.87
CA LYS A 263 20.16 -1.27 -19.92
C LYS A 263 18.98 -1.11 -18.97
N ASN A 264 19.23 -0.64 -17.74
CA ASN A 264 18.18 -0.39 -16.76
C ASN A 264 17.18 0.65 -17.27
N THR A 265 17.66 1.78 -17.78
CA THR A 265 16.80 2.82 -18.38
C THR A 265 16.00 2.28 -19.56
N GLN A 266 16.59 1.46 -20.43
CA GLN A 266 15.90 0.82 -21.55
C GLN A 266 14.79 -0.14 -21.08
N TYR A 267 15.06 -0.95 -20.04
CA TYR A 267 14.05 -1.84 -19.47
C TYR A 267 12.92 -1.06 -18.80
N LEU A 268 13.22 0.03 -18.09
CA LEU A 268 12.19 0.90 -17.51
C LEU A 268 11.30 1.51 -18.59
N GLN A 269 11.87 1.98 -19.70
CA GLN A 269 11.10 2.46 -20.85
C GLN A 269 10.20 1.38 -21.43
N LYS A 270 10.73 0.16 -21.63
CA LYS A 270 9.95 -0.97 -22.16
C LYS A 270 8.83 -1.42 -21.23
N ILE A 271 9.06 -1.40 -19.91
CA ILE A 271 8.01 -1.64 -18.92
C ILE A 271 6.95 -0.54 -19.00
N GLY A 272 7.38 0.72 -19.15
CA GLY A 272 6.48 1.87 -19.34
C GLY A 272 5.55 1.70 -20.54
N THR A 273 6.09 1.34 -21.71
CA THR A 273 5.27 1.13 -22.92
C THR A 273 4.31 -0.04 -22.76
N LEU A 274 4.78 -1.18 -22.23
CA LEU A 274 3.92 -2.35 -22.01
C LEU A 274 2.80 -2.06 -21.00
N ASN A 275 3.06 -1.25 -19.97
CA ASN A 275 2.03 -0.85 -19.01
C ASN A 275 0.98 0.08 -19.64
N GLN A 276 1.38 0.98 -20.53
CA GLN A 276 0.45 1.83 -21.28
C GLN A 276 -0.42 0.99 -22.22
N ASP A 277 0.17 0.04 -22.95
CA ASP A 277 -0.55 -0.88 -23.82
C ASP A 277 -1.53 -1.76 -23.02
N LEU A 278 -1.10 -2.27 -21.87
CA LEU A 278 -1.96 -3.04 -20.96
C LEU A 278 -3.14 -2.22 -20.47
N LEU A 279 -2.91 -0.95 -20.10
CA LEU A 279 -3.98 -0.06 -19.67
C LEU A 279 -4.98 0.20 -20.81
N ARG A 280 -4.48 0.47 -22.02
CA ARG A 280 -5.32 0.65 -23.21
C ARG A 280 -6.17 -0.59 -23.49
N LEU A 281 -5.58 -1.77 -23.44
CA LEU A 281 -6.29 -3.04 -23.65
C LEU A 281 -7.34 -3.30 -22.56
N LYS A 282 -7.05 -2.98 -21.29
CA LYS A 282 -8.02 -3.10 -20.20
C LYS A 282 -9.23 -2.18 -20.40
N LEU A 283 -8.99 -0.92 -20.79
CA LEU A 283 -10.07 0.02 -21.08
C LEU A 283 -10.92 -0.44 -22.27
N LEU A 284 -10.27 -0.93 -23.33
CA LEU A 284 -10.96 -1.48 -24.49
C LEU A 284 -11.81 -2.69 -24.09
N ALA A 285 -11.25 -3.65 -23.36
CA ALA A 285 -11.96 -4.83 -22.87
C ALA A 285 -13.17 -4.45 -22.00
N GLY A 286 -13.03 -3.47 -21.11
CA GLY A 286 -14.13 -2.93 -20.30
C GLY A 286 -15.24 -2.32 -21.16
N SER A 287 -14.88 -1.48 -22.14
CA SER A 287 -15.84 -0.88 -23.08
C SER A 287 -16.57 -1.94 -23.91
N THR A 288 -15.84 -2.90 -24.48
CA THR A 288 -16.43 -4.02 -25.23
C THR A 288 -17.36 -4.84 -24.34
N GLN A 289 -17.02 -5.07 -23.07
CA GLN A 289 -17.86 -5.79 -22.14
C GLN A 289 -19.15 -5.01 -21.82
N GLN A 290 -19.09 -3.69 -21.67
CA GLN A 290 -20.29 -2.85 -21.51
C GLN A 290 -21.21 -2.92 -22.73
N ILE A 291 -20.65 -2.82 -23.94
CA ILE A 291 -21.41 -2.96 -25.20
C ILE A 291 -22.06 -4.35 -25.27
N LEU A 292 -21.32 -5.41 -24.95
CA LEU A 292 -21.84 -6.77 -24.91
C LEU A 292 -23.00 -6.92 -23.93
N HIS A 293 -22.90 -6.35 -22.71
CA HIS A 293 -23.98 -6.37 -21.74
C HIS A 293 -25.22 -5.62 -22.24
N SER A 294 -25.05 -4.48 -22.91
CA SER A 294 -26.15 -3.75 -23.54
C SER A 294 -26.88 -4.61 -24.59
N HIS A 295 -26.14 -5.23 -25.51
CA HIS A 295 -26.72 -6.13 -26.52
C HIS A 295 -27.40 -7.35 -25.90
N LYS A 296 -26.81 -7.95 -24.85
CA LYS A 296 -27.43 -9.07 -24.12
C LYS A 296 -28.74 -8.67 -23.48
N SER A 297 -28.81 -7.48 -22.87
CA SER A 297 -30.05 -6.95 -22.28
C SER A 297 -31.13 -6.72 -23.34
N LYS A 298 -30.77 -6.10 -24.47
CA LYS A 298 -31.68 -5.87 -25.60
C LYS A 298 -32.18 -7.19 -26.19
N LEU A 299 -31.32 -8.19 -26.34
CA LEU A 299 -31.71 -9.53 -26.79
C LEU A 299 -32.70 -10.18 -25.81
N GLN A 300 -32.43 -10.11 -24.51
CA GLN A 300 -33.34 -10.65 -23.49
C GLN A 300 -34.71 -9.95 -23.50
N GLN A 301 -34.74 -8.64 -23.77
CA GLN A 301 -35.99 -7.92 -23.95
C GLN A 301 -36.75 -8.43 -25.18
N LEU A 302 -36.10 -8.53 -26.34
CA LEU A 302 -36.73 -9.04 -27.57
C LEU A 302 -37.23 -10.48 -27.41
N ILE A 303 -36.51 -11.33 -26.67
CA ILE A 303 -36.97 -12.69 -26.35
C ILE A 303 -38.24 -12.65 -25.48
N ARG A 304 -38.32 -11.74 -24.49
CA ARG A 304 -39.51 -11.58 -23.66
C ARG A 304 -40.71 -11.08 -24.49
N GLU A 305 -40.49 -10.10 -25.36
CA GLU A 305 -41.52 -9.58 -26.27
C GLU A 305 -42.00 -10.66 -27.24
N SER A 306 -41.09 -11.41 -27.86
CA SER A 306 -41.42 -12.52 -28.74
C SER A 306 -42.25 -13.59 -28.03
N LYS A 307 -41.91 -13.96 -26.79
CA LYS A 307 -42.72 -14.88 -25.97
C LYS A 307 -44.11 -14.32 -25.66
N SER A 308 -44.20 -13.03 -25.31
CA SER A 308 -45.47 -12.35 -25.06
C SER A 308 -46.37 -12.39 -26.30
N LEU A 309 -45.82 -12.02 -27.46
CA LEU A 309 -46.54 -12.06 -28.73
C LEU A 309 -46.95 -13.48 -29.12
N SER A 310 -46.10 -14.48 -28.88
CA SER A 310 -46.44 -15.88 -29.11
C SER A 310 -47.62 -16.33 -28.25
N ASN A 311 -47.67 -15.93 -26.97
CA ASN A 311 -48.80 -16.22 -26.09
C ASN A 311 -50.07 -15.47 -26.51
N GLU A 312 -49.93 -14.23 -26.99
CA GLU A 312 -51.06 -13.47 -27.54
C GLU A 312 -51.61 -14.14 -28.80
N ILE A 313 -50.75 -14.60 -29.70
CA ILE A 313 -51.15 -15.32 -30.91
C ILE A 313 -51.92 -16.59 -30.53
N SER A 314 -51.39 -17.42 -29.63
CA SER A 314 -52.10 -18.63 -29.19
C SER A 314 -53.45 -18.31 -28.54
N SER A 315 -53.53 -17.23 -27.74
CA SER A 315 -54.80 -16.81 -27.15
C SER A 315 -55.81 -16.32 -28.19
N ARG A 316 -55.35 -15.66 -29.26
CA ARG A 316 -56.22 -15.22 -30.37
C ARG A 316 -56.66 -16.41 -31.22
N ASP A 317 -55.78 -17.37 -31.48
CA ASP A 317 -56.11 -18.61 -32.19
C ASP A 317 -57.18 -19.41 -31.43
N ASP A 318 -57.08 -19.49 -30.08
CA ASP A 318 -58.11 -20.12 -29.24
C ASP A 318 -59.46 -19.41 -29.32
N ILE A 319 -59.47 -18.08 -29.41
CA ILE A 319 -60.70 -17.28 -29.57
C ILE A 319 -61.28 -17.49 -30.97
N LEU A 320 -60.44 -17.46 -32.01
CA LEU A 320 -60.87 -17.71 -33.39
C LEU A 320 -61.48 -19.10 -33.53
N ALA A 321 -60.88 -20.13 -32.94
CA ALA A 321 -61.43 -21.48 -32.96
C ALA A 321 -62.81 -21.58 -32.30
N LYS A 322 -63.05 -20.82 -31.22
CA LYS A 322 -64.39 -20.73 -30.58
C LYS A 322 -65.38 -19.99 -31.46
N MET A 323 -64.97 -18.88 -32.06
CA MET A 323 -65.81 -18.12 -32.98
C MET A 323 -66.19 -18.96 -34.21
N ASP A 324 -65.25 -19.71 -34.79
CA ASP A 324 -65.51 -20.62 -35.91
C ASP A 324 -66.49 -21.73 -35.52
N GLN A 325 -66.42 -22.22 -34.27
CA GLN A 325 -67.39 -23.18 -33.77
C GLN A 325 -68.78 -22.56 -33.60
N GLU A 326 -68.86 -21.33 -33.07
CA GLU A 326 -70.12 -20.58 -32.92
C GLU A 326 -70.73 -20.22 -34.28
N THR A 327 -69.94 -19.84 -35.27
CA THR A 327 -70.43 -19.55 -36.64
C THR A 327 -70.97 -20.80 -37.30
N LEU A 328 -70.29 -21.95 -37.19
CA LEU A 328 -70.80 -23.23 -37.70
C LEU A 328 -72.12 -23.63 -37.04
N GLN A 329 -72.27 -23.41 -35.73
CA GLN A 329 -73.54 -23.64 -35.02
C GLN A 329 -74.63 -22.71 -35.52
N ALA A 330 -74.35 -21.41 -35.64
CA ALA A 330 -75.30 -20.42 -36.13
C ALA A 330 -75.73 -20.70 -37.59
N GLU A 331 -74.80 -21.14 -38.45
CA GLU A 331 -75.10 -21.56 -39.83
C GLU A 331 -76.03 -22.78 -39.86
N HIS A 332 -75.78 -23.78 -39.01
CA HIS A 332 -76.64 -24.95 -38.87
C HIS A 332 -78.05 -24.56 -38.42
N GLU A 333 -78.16 -23.74 -37.36
CA GLU A 333 -79.44 -23.23 -36.86
C GLU A 333 -80.19 -22.40 -37.92
N CYS A 334 -79.49 -21.54 -38.67
CA CYS A 334 -80.05 -20.80 -39.80
C CYS A 334 -80.58 -21.74 -40.88
N ALA A 335 -79.81 -22.77 -41.27
CA ALA A 335 -80.23 -23.73 -42.28
C ALA A 335 -81.47 -24.53 -41.84
N GLU A 336 -81.54 -24.96 -40.57
CA GLU A 336 -82.72 -25.61 -40.00
C GLU A 336 -83.93 -24.67 -40.01
N ALA A 337 -83.76 -23.42 -39.55
CA ALA A 337 -84.81 -22.41 -39.55
C ALA A 337 -85.30 -22.09 -40.98
N GLU A 338 -84.40 -22.00 -41.96
CA GLU A 338 -84.74 -21.82 -43.37
C GLU A 338 -85.49 -23.03 -43.95
N ALA A 339 -85.08 -24.25 -43.61
CA ALA A 339 -85.79 -25.47 -44.01
C ALA A 339 -87.22 -25.50 -43.46
N VAL A 340 -87.41 -25.13 -42.18
CA VAL A 340 -88.74 -25.00 -41.58
C VAL A 340 -89.54 -23.88 -42.26
N ASN A 341 -88.94 -22.71 -42.48
CA ASN A 341 -89.61 -21.57 -43.11
C ASN A 341 -90.06 -21.90 -44.55
N THR A 342 -89.20 -22.54 -45.34
CA THR A 342 -89.56 -23.01 -46.70
C THR A 342 -90.67 -24.04 -46.66
N GLN A 343 -90.68 -24.97 -45.70
CA GLN A 343 -91.77 -25.93 -45.54
C GLN A 343 -93.10 -25.24 -45.18
N LEU A 344 -93.09 -24.28 -44.24
CA LEU A 344 -94.27 -23.49 -43.88
C LEU A 344 -94.79 -22.66 -45.05
N ARG A 345 -93.90 -22.07 -45.87
CA ARG A 345 -94.29 -21.36 -47.09
C ARG A 345 -94.93 -22.29 -48.12
N ARG A 346 -94.38 -23.48 -48.35
CA ARG A 346 -95.01 -24.50 -49.21
C ARG A 346 -96.39 -24.91 -48.69
N GLN A 347 -96.52 -25.11 -47.38
CA GLN A 347 -97.81 -25.39 -46.75
C GLN A 347 -98.79 -24.24 -47.00
N LEU A 348 -98.36 -22.99 -46.84
CA LEU A 348 -99.17 -21.80 -47.10
C LEU A 348 -99.58 -21.67 -48.58
N GLU A 349 -98.69 -21.97 -49.52
CA GLU A 349 -98.99 -22.00 -50.96
C GLU A 349 -100.00 -23.09 -51.31
N SER A 350 -99.88 -24.28 -50.69
CA SER A 350 -100.84 -25.38 -50.86
C SER A 350 -102.15 -25.18 -50.08
N PHE A 351 -102.15 -24.26 -49.12
CA PHE A 351 -103.30 -23.97 -48.27
C PHE A 351 -104.30 -23.12 -49.05
N SER A 352 -105.25 -23.81 -49.68
CA SER A 352 -106.41 -23.19 -50.31
C SER A 352 -107.61 -23.33 -49.39
N VAL A 353 -108.16 -22.18 -48.98
CA VAL A 353 -109.40 -22.15 -48.20
C VAL A 353 -110.54 -22.62 -49.11
N PRO A 354 -111.24 -23.72 -48.78
CA PRO A 354 -112.37 -24.18 -49.59
C PRO A 354 -113.41 -23.06 -49.71
N PRO A 355 -114.01 -22.84 -50.90
CA PRO A 355 -115.09 -21.89 -51.06
C PRO A 355 -116.19 -22.13 -50.00
N LEU A 356 -116.69 -21.06 -49.38
CA LEU A 356 -117.64 -21.13 -48.25
C LEU A 356 -118.80 -22.12 -48.46
N LEU A 357 -119.32 -22.18 -49.69
CA LEU A 357 -120.42 -23.08 -50.05
C LEU A 357 -120.02 -24.56 -50.02
N ASP A 358 -118.79 -24.89 -50.39
CA ASP A 358 -118.29 -26.28 -50.36
C ASP A 358 -117.96 -26.72 -48.93
N TYR A 359 -117.48 -25.81 -48.09
CA TYR A 359 -117.31 -26.07 -46.66
C TYR A 359 -118.66 -26.33 -45.96
N ILE A 360 -119.70 -25.55 -46.26
CA ILE A 360 -121.05 -25.75 -45.69
C ILE A 360 -121.61 -27.11 -46.10
N LYS A 361 -121.47 -27.50 -47.37
CA LYS A 361 -121.89 -28.83 -47.86
C LYS A 361 -121.10 -29.95 -47.20
N ALA A 362 -119.78 -29.83 -47.08
CA ALA A 362 -118.95 -30.83 -46.41
C ALA A 362 -119.33 -30.96 -44.92
N LYS A 363 -119.66 -29.84 -44.24
CA LYS A 363 -120.10 -29.85 -42.85
C LYS A 363 -121.50 -30.45 -42.67
N SER A 364 -122.43 -30.23 -43.60
CA SER A 364 -123.74 -30.88 -43.56
C SER A 364 -123.62 -32.39 -43.76
N VAL A 365 -122.82 -32.84 -44.73
CA VAL A 365 -122.53 -34.26 -44.98
C VAL A 365 -121.83 -34.91 -43.78
N HIS A 366 -120.90 -34.21 -43.14
CA HIS A 366 -120.26 -34.70 -41.92
C HIS A 366 -121.27 -34.87 -40.78
N GLY A 367 -122.19 -33.92 -40.58
CA GLY A 367 -123.27 -34.05 -39.60
C GLY A 367 -124.23 -35.21 -39.90
N GLU A 368 -124.52 -35.48 -41.17
CA GLU A 368 -125.30 -36.66 -41.58
C GLU A 368 -124.55 -37.96 -41.27
N LEU A 369 -123.25 -38.01 -41.58
CA LEU A 369 -122.39 -39.15 -41.25
C LEU A 369 -122.28 -39.39 -39.75
N GLU A 370 -122.11 -38.35 -38.93
CA GLU A 370 -122.13 -38.45 -37.46
C GLU A 370 -123.46 -39.01 -36.95
N GLN A 371 -124.60 -38.58 -37.51
CA GLN A 371 -125.91 -39.14 -37.18
C GLN A 371 -126.02 -40.61 -37.56
N THR A 372 -125.50 -41.01 -38.73
CA THR A 372 -125.48 -42.42 -39.12
C THR A 372 -124.53 -43.26 -38.27
N LEU A 373 -123.39 -42.71 -37.86
CA LEU A 373 -122.42 -43.36 -36.98
C LEU A 373 -123.07 -43.60 -35.61
N HIS A 374 -123.71 -42.60 -35.02
CA HIS A 374 -124.51 -42.77 -33.80
C HIS A 374 -125.67 -43.76 -33.96
N SER A 375 -126.29 -43.81 -35.15
CA SER A 375 -127.34 -44.79 -35.44
C SER A 375 -126.79 -46.21 -35.49
N TRP A 376 -125.58 -46.40 -36.04
CA TRP A 376 -124.88 -47.68 -36.07
C TRP A 376 -124.34 -48.08 -34.71
N GLU A 377 -123.78 -47.16 -33.93
CA GLU A 377 -123.40 -47.38 -32.52
C GLU A 377 -124.61 -47.86 -31.72
N ARG A 378 -125.77 -47.21 -31.84
CA ARG A 378 -127.01 -47.69 -31.21
C ARG A 378 -127.44 -49.09 -31.68
N LYS A 379 -127.28 -49.41 -32.98
CA LYS A 379 -127.59 -50.75 -33.49
C LYS A 379 -126.64 -51.81 -32.93
N VAL A 380 -125.35 -51.48 -32.80
CA VAL A 380 -124.35 -52.34 -32.17
C VAL A 380 -124.69 -52.54 -30.69
N ASP A 381 -125.04 -51.49 -29.96
CA ASP A 381 -125.47 -51.59 -28.55
C ASP A 381 -126.71 -52.49 -28.37
N ILE A 382 -127.70 -52.40 -29.26
CA ILE A 382 -128.88 -53.28 -29.24
C ILE A 382 -128.48 -54.73 -29.53
N ALA A 383 -127.58 -54.97 -30.49
CA ALA A 383 -127.08 -56.31 -30.81
C ALA A 383 -126.23 -56.90 -29.67
N GLU A 384 -125.43 -56.10 -28.99
CA GLU A 384 -124.69 -56.51 -27.79
C GLU A 384 -125.63 -56.81 -26.63
N MET A 385 -126.66 -56.00 -26.42
CA MET A 385 -127.70 -56.22 -25.42
C MET A 385 -128.49 -57.51 -25.66
N THR A 386 -128.89 -57.79 -26.91
CA THR A 386 -129.58 -59.05 -27.25
C THR A 386 -128.67 -60.26 -27.07
N LEU A 387 -127.40 -60.17 -27.48
CA LEU A 387 -126.40 -61.21 -27.22
C LEU A 387 -126.25 -61.48 -25.71
N ARG A 388 -126.14 -60.42 -24.89
CA ARG A 388 -126.07 -60.52 -23.42
C ARG A 388 -127.34 -61.10 -22.78
N ASN A 389 -128.51 -60.91 -23.38
CA ASN A 389 -129.75 -61.52 -22.89
C ASN A 389 -129.84 -63.00 -23.26
N HIS A 390 -129.38 -63.40 -24.46
CA HIS A 390 -129.32 -64.80 -24.87
C HIS A 390 -128.32 -65.61 -24.02
N THR A 391 -127.17 -65.03 -23.62
CA THR A 391 -126.22 -65.71 -22.71
C THR A 391 -126.79 -65.89 -21.30
N LYS A 392 -127.51 -64.90 -20.76
CA LYS A 392 -128.19 -65.00 -19.46
C LYS A 392 -129.35 -66.01 -19.44
N ALA A 393 -130.02 -66.24 -20.58
CA ALA A 393 -131.04 -67.27 -20.71
C ALA A 393 -130.44 -68.69 -20.70
N LEU A 394 -129.24 -68.86 -21.28
CA LEU A 394 -128.49 -70.12 -21.24
C LEU A 394 -127.94 -70.45 -19.84
N GLU A 395 -127.52 -69.45 -19.06
CA GLU A 395 -127.01 -69.64 -17.69
C GLU A 395 -128.10 -70.04 -16.66
N LYS A 396 -129.37 -69.75 -16.91
CA LYS A 396 -130.48 -70.09 -15.98
C LYS A 396 -131.01 -71.51 -16.12
N LEU A 397 -130.67 -72.22 -17.20
CA LEU A 397 -131.15 -73.59 -17.46
C LEU A 397 -130.26 -74.69 -16.85
N THR A 398 -129.17 -74.34 -16.14
CA THR A 398 -128.13 -75.31 -15.77
C THR A 398 -127.98 -75.66 -14.27
N LEU A 399 -128.63 -75.03 -13.27
CA LEU A 399 -128.30 -75.36 -11.85
C LEU A 399 -129.42 -75.19 -10.79
N ARG A 400 -129.93 -76.31 -10.22
CA ARG A 400 -130.02 -76.66 -8.77
C ARG A 400 -130.81 -77.98 -8.53
N PRO A 401 -130.75 -78.66 -7.35
CA PRO A 401 -129.88 -78.52 -6.16
C PRO A 401 -129.44 -79.84 -5.44
N ASP A 402 -128.54 -79.73 -4.44
CA ASP A 402 -128.52 -80.37 -3.09
C ASP A 402 -127.15 -79.98 -2.43
N ALA A 403 -126.93 -79.73 -1.13
CA ALA A 403 -127.65 -79.85 0.14
C ALA A 403 -126.99 -78.85 1.15
N VAL A 404 -127.69 -78.20 2.11
CA VAL A 404 -127.86 -78.58 3.54
C VAL A 404 -126.52 -78.44 4.34
N THR A 405 -126.33 -77.61 5.38
CA THR A 405 -126.85 -77.59 6.79
C THR A 405 -126.07 -76.52 7.61
N PRO A 406 -126.38 -76.22 8.90
CA PRO A 406 -126.55 -74.86 9.43
C PRO A 406 -125.72 -74.63 10.74
N PRO A 407 -126.19 -73.96 11.82
CA PRO A 407 -125.78 -72.59 12.15
C PRO A 407 -125.07 -72.44 13.52
N TYR A 408 -124.19 -71.45 13.60
CA TYR A 408 -124.10 -70.45 14.68
C TYR A 408 -123.55 -69.15 14.10
#